data_AF-A0A061BJ07-F1
#
_entry.id   AF-A0A061BJ07-F1
#
_cell.length_a   1.000
_cell.length_b   1.000
_cell.length_c   1.000
_cell.angle_alpha   90.00
_cell.angle_beta   90.00
_cell.angle_gamma   90.00
#
_symmetry.space_group_name_H-M   'P 1'
#
loop_
_entity.id
_entity.type
_entity.pdbx_description
1 polymer ?
#
loop_
_entity_poly.entity_id
_entity_poly.type
_entity_poly.pdbx_seq_one_letter_code
_entity_poly.pdbx_strand_id
1 'polypeptide(L)'
;MFLDRLIREIYAKLCSGVEGFKSVVDRVISRVKQYNEKVVDSNDKVSEPINELLGKVRDEYTKSITSIPDKTDLKIMTPEEIGKIVSPVDKLRDACISSAKSFDTKLTKLTKHINDLNYKLRDSVKTTRERIQLETARVEAMSKKERENYDAVIKLLEDSAENLKKVVNQKVKNDVSSLVAELKRRVSEILKKLETIFSSLQQYVSKLQEWIKKADADVKSAHAQVESILREVNENPMSANRQNVEAAALQLKGKRKSLLLQDRRQKRRCETVSCACDVKR
;
A
#
# COMPACT_ATOMS: atom_id res chain seq x y z
N MET A 1 -84.73 3.62 -6.18
CA MET A 1 -85.47 2.47 -6.76
C MET A 1 -86.18 1.59 -5.73
N PHE A 2 -85.53 1.01 -4.72
CA PHE A 2 -86.24 0.16 -3.74
C PHE A 2 -87.17 0.98 -2.82
N LEU A 3 -86.66 2.06 -2.24
CA LEU A 3 -87.46 2.99 -1.43
C LEU A 3 -88.67 3.51 -2.20
N ASP A 4 -88.48 3.94 -3.45
CA ASP A 4 -89.60 4.42 -4.30
C ASP A 4 -90.65 3.33 -4.56
N ARG A 5 -90.22 2.06 -4.73
CA ARG A 5 -91.13 0.93 -4.94
C ARG A 5 -91.86 0.57 -3.64
N LEU A 6 -91.17 0.64 -2.50
CA LEU A 6 -91.74 0.41 -1.18
C LEU A 6 -92.79 1.49 -0.85
N ILE A 7 -92.48 2.75 -1.16
CA ILE A 7 -93.41 3.89 -1.00
C ILE A 7 -94.67 3.66 -1.83
N ARG A 8 -94.55 3.25 -3.10
CA ARG A 8 -95.71 2.92 -3.95
C ARG A 8 -96.55 1.77 -3.38
N GLU A 9 -95.91 0.74 -2.82
CA GLU A 9 -96.61 -0.39 -2.20
C GLU A 9 -97.33 0.01 -0.90
N ILE A 10 -96.72 0.88 -0.09
CA ILE A 10 -97.38 1.50 1.07
C ILE A 10 -98.64 2.22 0.64
N TYR A 11 -98.57 3.09 -0.38
CA TYR A 11 -99.73 3.82 -0.88
C TYR A 11 -100.82 2.90 -1.44
N ALA A 12 -100.46 1.84 -2.16
CA ALA A 12 -101.41 0.88 -2.71
C ALA A 12 -102.11 0.03 -1.63
N LYS A 13 -101.44 -0.21 -0.49
CA LYS A 13 -101.96 -1.02 0.63
C LYS A 13 -102.64 -0.21 1.73
N LEU A 14 -102.65 1.12 1.62
CA LEU A 14 -103.21 2.04 2.60
C LEU A 14 -104.71 1.76 2.88
N CYS A 15 -105.48 1.44 1.83
CA CYS A 15 -106.91 1.16 1.92
C CYS A 15 -107.24 -0.30 2.31
N SER A 16 -106.23 -1.17 2.49
CA SER A 16 -106.44 -2.61 2.79
C SER A 16 -106.47 -2.92 4.30
N GLY A 17 -106.45 -1.88 5.15
CA GLY A 17 -106.46 -2.04 6.61
C GLY A 17 -105.23 -2.76 7.15
N VAL A 18 -105.42 -3.50 8.26
CA VAL A 18 -104.34 -4.14 9.03
C VAL A 18 -103.54 -5.17 8.21
N GLU A 19 -104.21 -5.96 7.37
CA GLU A 19 -103.58 -6.96 6.49
C GLU A 19 -102.65 -6.32 5.46
N GLY A 20 -103.06 -5.18 4.87
CA GLY A 20 -102.23 -4.42 3.94
C GLY A 20 -100.94 -3.93 4.58
N PHE A 21 -101.03 -3.38 5.78
CA PHE A 21 -99.88 -2.93 6.55
C PHE A 21 -98.96 -4.08 6.95
N LYS A 22 -99.51 -5.19 7.44
CA LYS A 22 -98.73 -6.37 7.82
C LYS A 22 -97.89 -6.90 6.66
N SER A 23 -98.48 -7.00 5.46
CA SER A 23 -97.76 -7.42 4.26
C SER A 23 -96.58 -6.51 3.89
N VAL A 24 -96.74 -5.18 4.02
CA VAL A 24 -95.66 -4.23 3.77
C VAL A 24 -94.56 -4.38 4.83
N VAL A 25 -94.94 -4.50 6.10
CA VAL A 25 -94.00 -4.70 7.21
C VAL A 25 -93.18 -5.99 7.02
N ASP A 26 -93.82 -7.11 6.72
CA ASP A 26 -93.15 -8.39 6.47
C ASP A 26 -92.14 -8.28 5.31
N ARG A 27 -92.49 -7.54 4.26
CA ARG A 27 -91.60 -7.27 3.13
C ARG A 27 -90.41 -6.40 3.52
N VAL A 28 -90.61 -5.36 4.32
CA VAL A 28 -89.52 -4.54 4.87
C VAL A 28 -88.60 -5.42 5.71
N ILE A 29 -89.14 -6.23 6.62
CA ILE A 29 -88.38 -7.15 7.47
C ILE A 29 -87.53 -8.10 6.62
N SER A 30 -88.13 -8.74 5.63
CA SER A 30 -87.44 -9.66 4.71
C SER A 30 -86.27 -8.96 3.99
N ARG A 31 -86.48 -7.72 3.53
CA ARG A 31 -85.46 -6.94 2.82
C ARG A 31 -84.35 -6.45 3.72
N VAL A 32 -84.67 -6.04 4.94
CA VAL A 32 -83.68 -5.67 5.97
C VAL A 32 -82.82 -6.89 6.32
N LYS A 33 -83.44 -8.06 6.48
CA LYS A 33 -82.72 -9.33 6.70
C LYS A 33 -81.74 -9.63 5.56
N GLN A 34 -82.21 -9.59 4.30
CA GLN A 34 -81.36 -9.80 3.12
C GLN A 34 -80.22 -8.79 3.02
N TYR A 35 -80.48 -7.51 3.36
CA TYR A 35 -79.42 -6.49 3.40
C TYR A 35 -78.37 -6.83 4.45
N ASN A 36 -78.79 -7.15 5.67
CA ASN A 36 -77.87 -7.50 6.75
C ASN A 36 -77.03 -8.74 6.42
N GLU A 37 -77.63 -9.78 5.83
CA GLU A 37 -76.89 -10.97 5.37
C GLU A 37 -75.81 -10.63 4.33
N LYS A 38 -76.10 -9.73 3.38
CA LYS A 38 -75.12 -9.26 2.40
C LYS A 38 -74.01 -8.42 3.02
N VAL A 39 -74.34 -7.59 4.01
CA VAL A 39 -73.35 -6.79 4.75
C VAL A 39 -72.40 -7.72 5.50
N VAL A 40 -72.91 -8.78 6.14
CA VAL A 40 -72.07 -9.78 6.83
C VAL A 40 -71.14 -10.49 5.83
N ASP A 41 -71.68 -11.05 4.74
CA ASP A 41 -70.86 -11.71 3.70
C ASP A 41 -69.80 -10.77 3.11
N SER A 42 -70.16 -9.52 2.87
CA SER A 42 -69.23 -8.51 2.34
C SER A 42 -68.18 -8.10 3.37
N ASN A 43 -68.55 -8.00 4.65
CA ASN A 43 -67.62 -7.71 5.73
C ASN A 43 -66.57 -8.82 5.87
N ASP A 44 -67.00 -10.09 5.84
CA ASP A 44 -66.10 -11.24 5.93
C ASP A 44 -65.10 -11.25 4.76
N LYS A 45 -65.59 -11.08 3.53
CA LYS A 45 -64.76 -11.03 2.32
C LYS A 45 -63.78 -9.85 2.29
N VAL A 46 -64.18 -8.68 2.75
CA VAL A 46 -63.31 -7.48 2.78
C VAL A 46 -62.29 -7.58 3.93
N SER A 47 -62.65 -8.22 5.04
CA SER A 47 -61.75 -8.38 6.19
C SER A 47 -60.56 -9.30 5.90
N GLU A 48 -60.74 -10.32 5.06
CA GLU A 48 -59.69 -11.30 4.73
C GLU A 48 -58.40 -10.66 4.18
N PRO A 49 -58.41 -9.88 3.08
CA PRO A 49 -57.19 -9.26 2.57
C PRO A 49 -56.60 -8.22 3.54
N ILE A 50 -57.44 -7.55 4.35
CA ILE A 50 -56.98 -6.62 5.39
C ILE A 50 -56.19 -7.36 6.46
N ASN A 51 -56.72 -8.48 6.95
CA ASN A 51 -56.09 -9.29 8.00
C ASN A 51 -54.80 -9.95 7.49
N GLU A 52 -54.76 -10.40 6.23
CA GLU A 52 -53.55 -10.95 5.63
C GLU A 52 -52.41 -9.91 5.58
N LEU A 53 -52.69 -8.69 5.12
CA LEU A 53 -51.68 -7.64 5.09
C LEU A 53 -51.26 -7.23 6.51
N LEU A 54 -52.21 -7.11 7.43
CA LEU A 54 -51.94 -6.77 8.83
C LEU A 54 -51.05 -7.81 9.51
N GLY A 55 -51.29 -9.11 9.30
CA GLY A 55 -50.47 -10.19 9.85
C GLY A 55 -49.02 -10.08 9.38
N LYS A 56 -48.81 -9.89 8.07
CA LYS A 56 -47.46 -9.71 7.51
C LYS A 56 -46.76 -8.48 8.07
N VAL A 57 -47.45 -7.35 8.16
CA VAL A 57 -46.87 -6.09 8.67
C VAL A 57 -46.51 -6.19 10.15
N ARG A 58 -47.44 -6.67 10.99
CA ARG A 58 -47.26 -6.71 12.45
C ARG A 58 -46.23 -7.74 12.89
N ASP A 59 -46.23 -8.91 12.26
CA ASP A 59 -45.44 -10.03 12.75
C ASP A 59 -44.14 -10.22 11.96
N GLU A 60 -44.24 -10.38 10.65
CA GLU A 60 -43.10 -10.76 9.80
C GLU A 60 -42.18 -9.58 9.50
N TYR A 61 -42.76 -8.49 9.00
CA TYR A 61 -41.99 -7.33 8.55
C TYR A 61 -41.45 -6.54 9.71
N THR A 62 -42.21 -6.35 10.79
CA THR A 62 -41.72 -5.63 11.98
C THR A 62 -40.47 -6.30 12.55
N LYS A 63 -40.45 -7.63 12.71
CA LYS A 63 -39.26 -8.36 13.19
C LYS A 63 -38.06 -8.20 12.27
N SER A 64 -38.31 -8.26 10.96
CA SER A 64 -37.26 -8.13 9.95
C SER A 64 -36.67 -6.71 9.95
N ILE A 65 -37.52 -5.69 10.07
CA ILE A 65 -37.11 -4.27 10.15
C ILE A 65 -36.33 -4.01 11.44
N THR A 66 -36.78 -4.52 12.58
CA THR A 66 -36.07 -4.32 13.87
C THR A 66 -34.74 -5.06 13.95
N SER A 67 -34.53 -6.05 13.07
CA SER A 67 -33.25 -6.76 12.97
C SER A 67 -32.23 -6.00 12.09
N ILE A 68 -32.65 -4.94 11.40
CA ILE A 68 -31.74 -4.09 10.64
C ILE A 68 -30.98 -3.22 11.66
N PRO A 69 -29.64 -3.34 11.72
CA PRO A 69 -28.84 -2.58 12.67
C PRO A 69 -28.90 -1.08 12.36
N ASP A 70 -28.75 -0.28 13.41
CA ASP A 70 -28.73 1.16 13.26
C ASP A 70 -27.32 1.70 12.93
N LYS A 71 -27.20 3.03 12.82
CA LYS A 71 -25.93 3.68 12.49
C LYS A 71 -24.83 3.44 13.53
N THR A 72 -25.18 3.21 14.80
CA THR A 72 -24.21 2.93 15.85
C THR A 72 -23.73 1.49 15.79
N ASP A 73 -24.62 0.54 15.53
CA ASP A 73 -24.29 -0.88 15.34
C ASP A 73 -23.34 -1.06 14.13
N LEU A 74 -23.64 -0.39 13.01
CA LEU A 74 -22.84 -0.50 11.79
C LEU A 74 -21.39 -0.04 11.94
N LYS A 75 -21.04 0.78 12.94
CA LYS A 75 -19.67 1.26 13.15
C LYS A 75 -18.72 0.22 13.73
N ILE A 76 -19.27 -0.76 14.45
CA ILE A 76 -18.50 -1.80 15.12
C ILE A 76 -18.53 -3.13 14.37
N MET A 77 -19.37 -3.23 13.34
CA MET A 77 -19.51 -4.43 12.50
C MET A 77 -18.39 -4.55 11.47
N THR A 78 -18.03 -5.78 11.15
CA THR A 78 -17.10 -6.06 10.04
C THR A 78 -17.80 -5.93 8.69
N PRO A 79 -17.04 -5.71 7.59
CA PRO A 79 -17.61 -5.69 6.25
C PRO A 79 -18.39 -6.97 5.90
N GLU A 80 -17.94 -8.13 6.34
CA GLU A 80 -18.63 -9.42 6.13
C GLU A 80 -19.98 -9.49 6.86
N GLU A 81 -20.06 -8.93 8.06
CA GLU A 81 -21.30 -8.86 8.84
C GLU A 81 -22.31 -7.93 8.17
N ILE A 82 -21.85 -6.76 7.71
CA ILE A 82 -22.67 -5.80 6.95
C ILE A 82 -23.20 -6.45 5.66
N GLY A 83 -22.35 -7.18 4.92
CA GLY A 83 -22.75 -7.88 3.70
C GLY A 83 -23.87 -8.90 3.92
N LYS A 84 -23.89 -9.61 5.06
CA LYS A 84 -24.94 -10.56 5.43
C LYS A 84 -26.28 -9.87 5.74
N ILE A 85 -26.26 -8.61 6.16
CA ILE A 85 -27.46 -7.82 6.50
C ILE A 85 -28.08 -7.18 5.26
N VAL A 86 -27.27 -6.71 4.31
CA VAL A 86 -27.75 -5.98 3.12
C VAL A 86 -28.61 -6.87 2.22
N SER A 87 -28.23 -8.14 2.00
CA SER A 87 -28.96 -9.04 1.09
C SER A 87 -30.42 -9.34 1.50
N PRO A 88 -30.72 -9.60 2.79
CA PRO A 88 -32.10 -9.72 3.28
C PRO A 88 -32.98 -8.46 3.09
N VAL A 89 -32.39 -7.25 3.12
CA VAL A 89 -33.16 -6.00 3.04
C VAL A 89 -33.83 -5.81 1.68
N ASP A 90 -33.14 -6.17 0.59
CA ASP A 90 -33.73 -6.13 -0.75
C ASP A 90 -34.92 -7.10 -0.89
N LYS A 91 -34.80 -8.30 -0.30
CA LYS A 91 -35.89 -9.28 -0.29
C LYS A 91 -37.08 -8.80 0.55
N LEU A 92 -36.81 -8.17 1.69
CA LEU A 92 -37.82 -7.60 2.57
C LEU A 92 -38.58 -6.48 1.85
N ARG A 93 -37.87 -5.58 1.16
CA ARG A 93 -38.46 -4.53 0.31
C ARG A 93 -39.44 -5.14 -0.70
N ASP A 94 -39.00 -6.14 -1.46
CA ASP A 94 -39.83 -6.77 -2.47
C ASP A 94 -41.06 -7.45 -1.88
N ALA A 95 -40.90 -8.17 -0.77
CA ALA A 95 -42.00 -8.79 -0.07
C ALA A 95 -43.05 -7.75 0.39
N CYS A 96 -42.62 -6.63 0.95
CA CYS A 96 -43.50 -5.53 1.37
C CYS A 96 -44.29 -4.96 0.19
N ILE A 97 -43.62 -4.64 -0.92
CA ILE A 97 -44.24 -4.08 -2.13
C ILE A 97 -45.22 -5.09 -2.75
N SER A 98 -44.81 -6.34 -2.89
CA SER A 98 -45.65 -7.41 -3.45
C SER A 98 -46.90 -7.65 -2.61
N SER A 99 -46.79 -7.65 -1.27
CA SER A 99 -47.94 -7.80 -0.38
C SER A 99 -48.90 -6.62 -0.48
N ALA A 100 -48.41 -5.39 -0.55
CA ALA A 100 -49.26 -4.21 -0.72
C ALA A 100 -49.97 -4.19 -2.08
N LYS A 101 -49.29 -4.57 -3.18
CA LYS A 101 -49.90 -4.72 -4.51
C LYS A 101 -50.94 -5.84 -4.56
N SER A 102 -50.66 -6.96 -3.89
CA SER A 102 -51.60 -8.08 -3.77
C SER A 102 -52.87 -7.65 -3.02
N PHE A 103 -52.71 -6.94 -1.90
CA PHE A 103 -53.81 -6.33 -1.16
C PHE A 103 -54.66 -5.40 -2.04
N ASP A 104 -54.02 -4.48 -2.77
CA ASP A 104 -54.71 -3.56 -3.67
C ASP A 104 -55.50 -4.28 -4.77
N THR A 105 -54.88 -5.31 -5.37
CA THR A 105 -55.51 -6.15 -6.38
C THR A 105 -56.72 -6.90 -5.83
N LYS A 106 -56.61 -7.47 -4.63
CA LYS A 106 -57.71 -8.17 -3.94
C LYS A 106 -58.86 -7.21 -3.64
N LEU A 107 -58.59 -6.03 -3.07
CA LEU A 107 -59.64 -5.04 -2.80
C LEU A 107 -60.29 -4.49 -4.06
N THR A 108 -59.54 -4.32 -5.15
CA THR A 108 -60.11 -3.92 -6.45
C THR A 108 -61.18 -4.91 -6.91
N LYS A 109 -60.90 -6.21 -6.80
CA LYS A 109 -61.86 -7.27 -7.15
C LYS A 109 -63.09 -7.28 -6.24
N LEU A 110 -62.94 -6.83 -4.99
CA LEU A 110 -64.02 -6.74 -3.99
C LEU A 110 -64.81 -5.44 -4.03
N THR A 111 -64.67 -4.59 -5.07
CA THR A 111 -65.36 -3.28 -5.16
C THR A 111 -66.87 -3.36 -4.91
N LYS A 112 -67.55 -4.41 -5.39
CA LYS A 112 -68.99 -4.61 -5.14
C LYS A 112 -69.28 -4.84 -3.66
N HIS A 113 -68.55 -5.77 -3.03
CA HIS A 113 -68.66 -6.04 -1.58
C HIS A 113 -68.34 -4.80 -0.74
N ILE A 114 -67.33 -4.01 -1.13
CA ILE A 114 -67.01 -2.74 -0.46
C ILE A 114 -68.19 -1.77 -0.54
N ASN A 115 -68.89 -1.70 -1.67
CA ASN A 115 -70.05 -0.82 -1.83
C ASN A 115 -71.30 -1.32 -1.09
N ASP A 116 -71.40 -2.61 -0.78
CA ASP A 116 -72.49 -3.20 0.01
C ASP A 116 -72.33 -2.92 1.52
N LEU A 117 -71.13 -2.56 1.99
CA LEU A 117 -70.87 -2.14 3.36
C LEU A 117 -71.65 -0.87 3.72
N ASN A 118 -71.84 -0.64 5.03
CA ASN A 118 -72.33 0.66 5.48
C ASN A 118 -71.35 1.79 5.07
N TYR A 119 -71.88 3.00 4.88
CA TYR A 119 -71.12 4.10 4.30
C TYR A 119 -69.82 4.43 5.06
N LYS A 120 -69.82 4.35 6.40
CA LYS A 120 -68.63 4.62 7.22
C LYS A 120 -67.52 3.60 6.94
N LEU A 121 -67.85 2.31 6.92
CA LEU A 121 -66.87 1.26 6.63
C LEU A 121 -66.39 1.32 5.19
N ARG A 122 -67.30 1.53 4.23
CA ARG A 122 -66.96 1.69 2.81
C ARG A 122 -65.94 2.79 2.61
N ASP A 123 -66.19 3.97 3.17
CA ASP A 123 -65.34 5.14 2.99
C ASP A 123 -64.00 4.93 3.72
N SER A 124 -64.01 4.33 4.92
CA SER A 124 -62.78 3.97 5.64
C SER A 124 -61.90 2.99 4.86
N VAL A 125 -62.49 1.95 4.24
CA VAL A 125 -61.76 0.97 3.43
C VAL A 125 -61.16 1.65 2.19
N LYS A 126 -61.92 2.50 1.50
CA LYS A 126 -61.42 3.24 0.31
C LYS A 126 -60.25 4.15 0.67
N THR A 127 -60.40 4.98 1.70
CA THR A 127 -59.32 5.87 2.15
C THR A 127 -58.09 5.09 2.61
N THR A 128 -58.26 3.98 3.32
CA THR A 128 -57.12 3.14 3.75
C THR A 128 -56.39 2.53 2.56
N ARG A 129 -57.13 2.05 1.57
CA ARG A 129 -56.57 1.52 0.33
C ARG A 129 -55.74 2.58 -0.41
N GLU A 130 -56.29 3.78 -0.59
CA GLU A 130 -55.58 4.91 -1.23
C GLU A 130 -54.29 5.28 -0.50
N ARG A 131 -54.32 5.29 0.84
CA ARG A 131 -53.12 5.52 1.66
C ARG A 131 -52.07 4.44 1.47
N ILE A 132 -52.47 3.18 1.44
CA ILE A 132 -51.54 2.06 1.20
C ILE A 132 -50.93 2.15 -0.20
N GLN A 133 -51.70 2.51 -1.23
CA GLN A 133 -51.16 2.73 -2.58
C GLN A 133 -50.12 3.86 -2.59
N LEU A 134 -50.42 4.98 -1.92
CA LEU A 134 -49.49 6.11 -1.81
C LEU A 134 -48.20 5.70 -1.09
N GLU A 135 -48.30 5.02 0.05
CA GLU A 135 -47.12 4.57 0.81
C GLU A 135 -46.31 3.51 0.05
N THR A 136 -46.97 2.64 -0.72
CA THR A 136 -46.27 1.68 -1.59
C THR A 136 -45.44 2.40 -2.64
N ALA A 137 -46.02 3.40 -3.32
CA ALA A 137 -45.30 4.21 -4.30
C ALA A 137 -44.14 4.99 -3.66
N ARG A 138 -44.33 5.50 -2.43
CA ARG A 138 -43.28 6.21 -1.69
C ARG A 138 -42.13 5.27 -1.35
N VAL A 139 -42.40 4.07 -0.85
CA VAL A 139 -41.38 3.06 -0.53
C VAL A 139 -40.63 2.63 -1.78
N GLU A 140 -41.31 2.41 -2.90
CA GLU A 140 -40.68 2.10 -4.20
C GLU A 140 -39.71 3.20 -4.64
N ALA A 141 -40.16 4.46 -4.63
CA ALA A 141 -39.36 5.60 -5.06
C ALA A 141 -38.14 5.83 -4.15
N MET A 142 -38.32 5.77 -2.83
CA MET A 142 -37.22 5.93 -1.87
C MET A 142 -36.22 4.79 -1.98
N SER A 143 -36.68 3.54 -2.05
CA SER A 143 -35.79 2.38 -2.16
C SER A 143 -34.96 2.41 -3.44
N LYS A 144 -35.56 2.82 -4.56
CA LYS A 144 -34.84 3.00 -5.82
C LYS A 144 -33.74 4.06 -5.69
N LYS A 145 -34.07 5.22 -5.11
CA LYS A 145 -33.12 6.32 -4.92
C LYS A 145 -31.97 5.92 -3.99
N GLU A 146 -32.26 5.26 -2.87
CA GLU A 146 -31.23 4.76 -1.95
C GLU A 146 -30.32 3.74 -2.62
N ARG A 147 -30.87 2.86 -3.48
CA ARG A 147 -30.07 1.93 -4.27
C ARG A 147 -29.14 2.63 -5.25
N GLU A 148 -29.65 3.63 -5.98
CA GLU A 148 -28.85 4.44 -6.90
C GLU A 148 -27.72 5.18 -6.17
N ASN A 149 -28.00 5.75 -5.00
CA ASN A 149 -27.00 6.40 -4.16
C ASN A 149 -25.93 5.39 -3.70
N TYR A 150 -26.34 4.22 -3.24
CA TYR A 150 -25.44 3.16 -2.79
C TYR A 150 -24.50 2.70 -3.92
N ASP A 151 -25.05 2.42 -5.10
CA ASP A 151 -24.26 2.01 -6.27
C ASP A 151 -23.32 3.14 -6.74
N ALA A 152 -23.71 4.41 -6.60
CA ALA A 152 -22.85 5.56 -6.90
C ALA A 152 -21.68 5.68 -5.91
N VAL A 153 -21.90 5.44 -4.61
CA VAL A 153 -20.83 5.42 -3.59
C VAL A 153 -19.86 4.27 -3.85
N ILE A 154 -20.34 3.08 -4.23
CA ILE A 154 -19.47 1.97 -4.62
C ILE A 154 -18.55 2.38 -5.77
N LYS A 155 -19.10 2.96 -6.84
CA LYS A 155 -18.30 3.42 -7.99
C LYS A 155 -17.24 4.44 -7.60
N LEU A 156 -17.60 5.42 -6.77
CA LEU A 156 -16.65 6.43 -6.28
C LEU A 156 -15.50 5.79 -5.47
N LEU A 157 -15.79 4.76 -4.67
CA LEU A 157 -14.78 4.02 -3.93
C LEU A 157 -13.87 3.22 -4.85
N GLU A 158 -14.43 2.53 -5.84
CA GLU A 158 -13.68 1.77 -6.85
C GLU A 158 -12.74 2.69 -7.65
N ASP A 159 -13.23 3.83 -8.13
CA ASP A 159 -12.46 4.83 -8.86
C ASP A 159 -11.33 5.41 -7.99
N SER A 160 -11.63 5.70 -6.72
CA SER A 160 -10.64 6.20 -5.76
C SER A 160 -9.53 5.18 -5.49
N ALA A 161 -9.89 3.91 -5.32
CA ALA A 161 -8.94 2.82 -5.09
C ALA A 161 -8.04 2.59 -6.32
N GLU A 162 -8.60 2.61 -7.53
CA GLU A 162 -7.85 2.46 -8.77
C GLU A 162 -6.92 3.66 -9.02
N ASN A 163 -7.37 4.88 -8.72
CA ASN A 163 -6.52 6.07 -8.78
C ASN A 163 -5.36 5.97 -7.78
N LEU A 164 -5.64 5.58 -6.53
CA LEU A 164 -4.61 5.40 -5.51
C LEU A 164 -3.56 4.37 -5.95
N LYS A 165 -3.99 3.23 -6.51
CA LYS A 165 -3.12 2.20 -7.07
C LYS A 165 -2.21 2.77 -8.17
N LYS A 166 -2.75 3.56 -9.10
CA LYS A 166 -1.96 4.23 -10.15
C LYS A 166 -0.92 5.19 -9.57
N VAL A 167 -1.33 6.04 -8.63
CA VAL A 167 -0.45 7.02 -7.98
C VAL A 167 0.68 6.32 -7.22
N VAL A 168 0.37 5.29 -6.43
CA VAL A 168 1.37 4.51 -5.68
C VAL A 168 2.35 3.84 -6.64
N ASN A 169 1.85 3.16 -7.68
CA ASN A 169 2.72 2.48 -8.66
C ASN A 169 3.63 3.46 -9.40
N GLN A 170 3.10 4.62 -9.79
CA GLN A 170 3.91 5.65 -10.45
C GLN A 170 4.98 6.21 -9.53
N LYS A 171 4.65 6.44 -8.25
CA LYS A 171 5.61 6.91 -7.25
C LYS A 171 6.72 5.89 -7.00
N VAL A 172 6.37 4.62 -6.78
CA VAL A 172 7.34 3.53 -6.62
C VAL A 172 8.25 3.43 -7.85
N LYS A 173 7.69 3.48 -9.06
CA LYS A 173 8.48 3.47 -10.30
C LYS A 173 9.47 4.63 -10.37
N ASN A 174 9.04 5.84 -10.04
CA ASN A 174 9.90 7.03 -10.06
C ASN A 174 11.00 6.94 -9.00
N ASP A 175 10.66 6.56 -7.78
CA ASP A 175 11.59 6.48 -6.66
C ASP A 175 12.66 5.41 -6.92
N VAL A 176 12.25 4.22 -7.40
CA VAL A 176 13.18 3.15 -7.79
C VAL A 176 14.07 3.59 -8.96
N SER A 177 13.50 4.24 -9.97
CA SER A 177 14.29 4.72 -11.12
C SER A 177 15.32 5.76 -10.70
N SER A 178 14.95 6.69 -9.81
CA SER A 178 15.85 7.71 -9.25
C SER A 178 16.97 7.06 -8.44
N LEU A 179 16.63 6.11 -7.57
CA LEU A 179 17.61 5.37 -6.77
C LEU A 179 18.62 4.61 -7.66
N VAL A 180 18.14 3.91 -8.70
CA VAL A 180 19.01 3.18 -9.64
C VAL A 180 19.91 4.14 -10.41
N ALA A 181 19.39 5.28 -10.86
CA ALA A 181 20.19 6.29 -11.56
C ALA A 181 21.29 6.85 -10.65
N GLU A 182 20.97 7.19 -9.41
CA GLU A 182 21.93 7.71 -8.43
C GLU A 182 22.99 6.67 -8.05
N LEU A 183 22.60 5.40 -7.90
CA LEU A 183 23.54 4.31 -7.66
C LEU A 183 24.49 4.12 -8.83
N LYS A 184 23.98 4.08 -10.07
CA LYS A 184 24.81 3.98 -11.27
C LYS A 184 25.81 5.13 -11.36
N ARG A 185 25.38 6.35 -11.06
CA ARG A 185 26.24 7.55 -11.05
C ARG A 185 27.38 7.38 -10.05
N ARG A 186 27.09 7.02 -8.80
CA ARG A 186 28.09 6.82 -7.74
C ARG A 186 29.07 5.69 -8.06
N VAL A 187 28.57 4.54 -8.56
CA VAL A 187 29.43 3.42 -8.96
C VAL A 187 30.35 3.83 -10.10
N SER A 188 29.86 4.60 -11.07
CA SER A 188 30.68 5.12 -12.18
C SER A 188 31.77 6.08 -11.68
N GLU A 189 31.48 6.90 -10.67
CA GLU A 189 32.49 7.78 -10.05
C GLU A 189 33.58 6.99 -9.30
N ILE A 190 33.20 5.91 -8.61
CA ILE A 190 34.16 5.00 -7.96
C ILE A 190 35.04 4.34 -9.02
N LEU A 191 34.45 3.86 -10.12
CA LEU A 191 35.20 3.23 -11.21
C LEU A 191 36.25 4.19 -11.79
N LYS A 192 35.87 5.43 -12.10
CA LYS A 192 36.82 6.46 -12.60
C LYS A 192 37.97 6.71 -11.63
N LYS A 193 37.71 6.71 -10.32
CA LYS A 193 38.76 6.86 -9.30
C LYS A 193 39.71 5.66 -9.30
N LEU A 194 39.17 4.45 -9.41
CA LEU A 194 39.98 3.22 -9.50
C LEU A 194 40.86 3.22 -10.75
N GLU A 195 40.33 3.60 -11.91
CA GLU A 195 41.08 3.72 -13.17
C GLU A 195 42.22 4.75 -13.05
N THR A 196 41.96 5.89 -12.39
CA THR A 196 42.98 6.92 -12.14
C THR A 196 44.10 6.42 -11.24
N ILE A 197 43.74 5.69 -10.16
CA ILE A 197 44.70 5.06 -9.25
C ILE A 197 45.54 4.03 -10.00
N PHE A 198 44.90 3.17 -10.80
CA PHE A 198 45.57 2.15 -11.60
C PHE A 198 46.60 2.77 -12.55
N SER A 199 46.21 3.79 -13.31
CA SER A 199 47.11 4.52 -14.20
C SER A 199 48.29 5.14 -13.45
N SER A 200 48.04 5.75 -12.29
CA SER A 200 49.09 6.35 -11.46
C SER A 200 50.07 5.29 -10.94
N LEU A 201 49.57 4.15 -10.46
CA LEU A 201 50.39 3.02 -10.01
C LEU A 201 51.25 2.47 -11.15
N GLN A 202 50.67 2.31 -12.34
CA GLN A 202 51.42 1.87 -13.52
C GLN A 202 52.58 2.83 -13.84
N GLN A 203 52.36 4.14 -13.78
CA GLN A 203 53.41 5.13 -13.97
C GLN A 203 54.51 5.04 -12.90
N TYR A 204 54.15 4.87 -11.62
CA TYR A 204 55.13 4.69 -10.55
C TYR A 204 55.96 3.42 -10.74
N VAL A 205 55.32 2.30 -11.10
CA VAL A 205 56.01 1.03 -11.38
C VAL A 205 57.00 1.21 -12.54
N SER A 206 56.61 1.88 -13.62
CA SER A 206 57.51 2.16 -14.74
C SER A 206 58.70 3.04 -14.34
N LYS A 207 58.49 4.10 -13.56
CA LYS A 207 59.57 4.95 -13.03
C LYS A 207 60.53 4.17 -12.14
N LEU A 208 60.02 3.31 -11.26
CA LEU A 208 60.84 2.45 -10.42
C LEU A 208 61.67 1.47 -11.25
N GLN A 209 61.09 0.87 -12.30
CA GLN A 209 61.82 0.02 -13.22
C GLN A 209 62.95 0.77 -13.95
N GLU A 210 62.72 2.03 -14.34
CA GLU A 210 63.78 2.88 -14.92
C GLU A 210 64.91 3.18 -13.92
N TRP A 211 64.57 3.49 -12.66
CA TRP A 211 65.56 3.72 -11.61
C TRP A 211 66.39 2.47 -11.32
N ILE A 212 65.75 1.29 -11.26
CA ILE A 212 66.44 0.00 -11.10
C ILE A 212 67.42 -0.22 -12.27
N LYS A 213 67.01 0.03 -13.51
CA LYS A 213 67.89 -0.11 -14.68
C LYS A 213 69.09 0.82 -14.64
N LYS A 214 68.88 2.08 -14.24
CA LYS A 214 69.97 3.08 -14.10
C LYS A 214 70.94 2.67 -13.00
N ALA A 215 70.43 2.32 -11.82
CA ALA A 215 71.25 1.88 -10.70
C ALA A 215 72.06 0.61 -11.04
N ASP A 216 71.44 -0.37 -11.73
CA ASP A 216 72.15 -1.57 -12.20
C ASP A 216 73.27 -1.23 -13.20
N ALA A 217 73.05 -0.28 -14.11
CA ALA A 217 74.07 0.20 -15.04
C ALA A 217 75.22 0.91 -14.32
N ASP A 218 74.90 1.78 -13.35
CA ASP A 218 75.90 2.50 -12.55
C ASP A 218 76.76 1.52 -11.72
N VAL A 219 76.13 0.52 -11.09
CA VAL A 219 76.84 -0.53 -10.33
C VAL A 219 77.73 -1.36 -11.26
N LYS A 220 77.25 -1.77 -12.43
CA LYS A 220 78.07 -2.50 -13.41
C LYS A 220 79.26 -1.68 -13.90
N SER A 221 79.06 -0.39 -14.15
CA SER A 221 80.12 0.54 -14.55
C SER A 221 81.17 0.70 -13.44
N ALA A 222 80.73 0.95 -12.20
CA ALA A 222 81.62 1.04 -11.05
C ALA A 222 82.39 -0.27 -10.82
N HIS A 223 81.72 -1.42 -10.94
CA HIS A 223 82.36 -2.73 -10.83
C HIS A 223 83.43 -2.93 -11.92
N ALA A 224 83.16 -2.57 -13.18
CA ALA A 224 84.14 -2.64 -14.26
C ALA A 224 85.35 -1.72 -14.05
N GLN A 225 85.14 -0.51 -13.49
CA GLN A 225 86.24 0.38 -13.12
C GLN A 225 87.09 -0.20 -11.98
N VAL A 226 86.45 -0.77 -10.94
CA VAL A 226 87.16 -1.44 -9.85
C VAL A 226 87.98 -2.62 -10.37
N GLU A 227 87.40 -3.46 -11.24
CA GLU A 227 88.12 -4.55 -11.90
C GLU A 227 89.31 -4.04 -12.74
N SER A 228 89.15 -2.94 -13.48
CA SER A 228 90.25 -2.32 -14.23
C SER A 228 91.38 -1.85 -13.31
N ILE A 229 91.06 -1.21 -12.18
CA ILE A 229 92.04 -0.78 -11.18
C ILE A 229 92.73 -2.00 -10.57
N LEU A 230 91.98 -3.04 -10.20
CA LEU A 230 92.53 -4.27 -9.65
C LEU A 230 93.50 -4.94 -10.63
N ARG A 231 93.19 -4.97 -11.94
CA ARG A 231 94.13 -5.47 -12.96
C ARG A 231 95.38 -4.60 -13.10
N GLU A 232 95.25 -3.27 -13.14
CA GLU A 232 96.41 -2.37 -13.23
C GLU A 232 97.36 -2.52 -12.03
N VAL A 233 96.80 -2.77 -10.84
CA VAL A 233 97.57 -2.97 -9.61
C VAL A 233 98.18 -4.38 -9.55
N ASN A 234 97.42 -5.44 -9.88
CA ASN A 234 97.84 -6.82 -9.66
C ASN A 234 98.58 -7.45 -10.84
N GLU A 235 98.19 -7.16 -12.08
CA GLU A 235 98.64 -7.90 -13.28
C GLU A 235 99.71 -7.17 -14.10
N ASN A 236 99.94 -5.88 -13.87
CA ASN A 236 100.92 -5.10 -14.63
C ASN A 236 102.10 -4.61 -13.77
N PRO A 237 103.16 -5.44 -13.59
CA PRO A 237 104.36 -5.07 -12.83
C PRO A 237 105.16 -3.91 -13.44
N MET A 238 104.84 -3.47 -14.67
CA MET A 238 105.46 -2.32 -15.34
C MET A 238 104.57 -1.07 -15.40
N SER A 239 103.42 -1.03 -14.71
CA SER A 239 102.61 0.20 -14.69
C SER A 239 103.36 1.32 -13.95
N ALA A 240 103.46 2.49 -14.57
CA ALA A 240 104.16 3.65 -14.01
C ALA A 240 103.64 4.01 -12.61
N ASN A 241 102.34 3.80 -12.37
CA ASN A 241 101.70 4.03 -11.08
C ASN A 241 102.18 3.06 -10.00
N ARG A 242 102.27 1.75 -10.28
CA ARG A 242 102.83 0.78 -9.34
C ARG A 242 104.33 1.03 -9.11
N GLN A 243 105.08 1.31 -10.17
CA GLN A 243 106.50 1.65 -10.07
C GLN A 243 106.73 2.91 -9.22
N ASN A 244 105.86 3.93 -9.32
CA ASN A 244 105.94 5.14 -8.50
C ASN A 244 105.68 4.84 -7.02
N VAL A 245 104.68 4.01 -6.71
CA VAL A 245 104.38 3.58 -5.34
C VAL A 245 105.54 2.73 -4.76
N GLU A 246 106.09 1.82 -5.55
CA GLU A 246 107.19 0.94 -5.15
C GLU A 246 108.52 1.71 -5.00
N ALA A 247 108.79 2.67 -5.89
CA ALA A 247 109.92 3.58 -5.81
C ALA A 247 109.85 4.48 -4.57
N ALA A 248 108.67 5.03 -4.25
CA ALA A 248 108.47 5.81 -3.03
C ALA A 248 108.69 4.94 -1.77
N ALA A 249 108.20 3.70 -1.76
CA ALA A 249 108.42 2.76 -0.68
C ALA A 249 109.92 2.42 -0.49
N LEU A 250 110.66 2.24 -1.59
CA LEU A 250 112.12 2.03 -1.58
C LEU A 250 112.86 3.26 -1.06
N GLN A 251 112.49 4.47 -1.48
CA GLN A 251 113.08 5.71 -0.95
C GLN A 251 112.85 5.86 0.55
N LEU A 252 111.64 5.58 1.05
CA LEU A 252 111.35 5.60 2.48
C LEU A 252 112.17 4.56 3.26
N LYS A 253 112.34 3.35 2.71
CA LYS A 253 113.18 2.30 3.31
C LYS A 253 114.66 2.71 3.35
N GLY A 254 115.15 3.38 2.30
CA GLY A 254 116.48 3.98 2.26
C GLY A 254 116.67 5.07 3.31
N LYS A 255 115.71 5.99 3.42
CA LYS A 255 115.72 7.08 4.41
C LYS A 255 115.68 6.55 5.84
N ARG A 256 114.91 5.49 6.10
CA ARG A 256 114.91 4.79 7.40
C ARG A 256 116.28 4.22 7.75
N LYS A 257 116.97 3.59 6.78
CA LYS A 257 118.31 3.02 7.01
C LYS A 257 119.35 4.11 7.28
N SER A 258 119.31 5.24 6.57
CA SER A 258 120.25 6.34 6.82
C SER A 258 120.03 6.98 8.20
N LEU A 259 118.78 7.18 8.60
CA LEU A 259 118.42 7.68 9.94
C LEU A 259 118.91 6.73 11.04
N LEU A 260 118.72 5.42 10.90
CA LEU A 260 119.25 4.42 11.86
C LEU A 260 120.78 4.43 11.96
N LEU A 261 121.48 4.64 10.84
CA LEU A 261 122.94 4.75 10.82
C LEU A 261 123.42 6.04 11.48
N GLN A 262 122.71 7.15 11.28
CA GLN A 262 123.00 8.43 11.90
C GLN A 262 122.76 8.39 13.41
N ASP A 263 121.67 7.75 13.84
CA ASP A 263 121.35 7.51 15.25
C ASP A 263 122.44 6.65 15.93
N ARG A 264 122.87 5.55 15.29
CA ARG A 264 124.00 4.74 15.78
C ARG A 264 125.31 5.52 15.87
N ARG A 265 125.59 6.43 14.93
CA ARG A 265 126.80 7.30 14.97
C ARG A 265 126.73 8.31 16.10
N GLN A 266 125.56 8.91 16.35
CA GLN A 266 125.35 9.84 17.46
C GLN A 266 125.48 9.11 18.80
N LYS A 267 124.90 7.91 18.92
CA LYS A 267 125.02 7.08 20.13
C LYS A 267 126.48 6.76 20.46
N ARG A 268 127.29 6.36 19.47
CA ARG A 268 128.74 6.12 19.66
C ARG A 268 129.49 7.39 20.08
N ARG A 269 129.17 8.56 19.51
CA ARG A 269 129.76 9.85 19.94
C ARG A 269 129.43 10.18 21.39
N CYS A 270 128.19 9.97 21.84
CA CYS A 270 127.82 10.17 23.24
C CYS A 270 128.56 9.20 24.17
N GLU A 271 128.71 7.94 23.79
CA GLU A 271 129.46 6.93 24.56
C GLU A 271 130.96 7.27 24.66
N THR A 272 131.58 7.84 23.61
CA THR A 272 133.00 8.24 23.64
C THR A 272 133.23 9.50 24.48
N VAL A 273 132.27 10.44 24.49
CA VAL A 273 132.32 11.64 25.34
C VAL A 273 132.07 11.28 26.80
N SER A 274 131.25 10.26 27.10
CA SER A 274 131.07 9.73 28.45
C SER A 274 132.37 9.12 29.00
N CYS A 275 133.07 8.27 28.23
CA CYS A 275 134.35 7.69 28.67
C CYS A 275 135.50 8.72 28.81
N ALA A 276 135.44 9.85 28.10
CA ALA A 276 136.45 10.91 28.22
C ALA A 276 136.29 11.77 29.48
N CYS A 277 135.09 11.78 30.09
CA CYS A 277 134.84 12.47 31.36
C CYS A 277 135.27 11.64 32.59
N ASP A 278 135.35 10.30 32.47
CA ASP A 278 135.67 9.41 33.60
C ASP A 278 137.19 9.16 33.81
N VAL A 279 138.07 9.69 32.95
CA VAL A 279 139.55 9.58 33.09
C VAL A 279 140.18 10.86 33.68
N LYS A 280 139.38 11.85 34.06
CA LYS A 280 139.80 13.01 34.88
C LYS A 280 139.18 12.92 36.27
N ARG A 281 139.71 12.05 37.13
CA ARG A 281 139.67 12.18 38.60
C ARG A 281 140.70 11.28 39.26
#